data_AF-A0AAV9DLI7-F1
#
_entry.id   AF-A0AAV9DLI7-F1
#
_cell.length_a   1.000
_cell.length_b   1.000
_cell.length_c   1.000
_cell.angle_alpha   90.00
_cell.angle_beta   90.00
_cell.angle_gamma   90.00
#
_symmetry.space_group_name_H-M   'P 1'
#
loop_
_entity.id
_entity.type
_entity.pdbx_description
1 polymer ?
#
loop_
_entity_poly.entity_id
_entity_poly.type
_entity_poly.pdbx_seq_one_letter_code
_entity_poly.pdbx_strand_id
1 'polypeptide(L)'
;MASISPCVHVNANIARGATHLRRLSRRSNYDVLTRTGTPSRRRFLSKGRQIREGDAVAGSPFDKYVKRKKLEPLEAYVPAVLLSQLQFQDLENSLEVEAPQYDVCRSLLRSGPAASLRLNIRAVAQYASDDGKGKVASDAVDQCLSALEDLDSQLLRALRKDPNASVKSMKAKIDVALGALDSLLQTVPPTVLEKGRVIADIYRTPTTPEVESRSEELDPDLKQLEAIL
;
A
#
# COMPACT_ATOMS: atom_id res chain seq x y z
N MET A 1 34.80 46.87 31.72
CA MET A 1 33.61 47.47 32.36
C MET A 1 32.41 47.08 31.52
N ALA A 2 31.40 46.51 32.17
CA ALA A 2 30.21 45.93 31.57
C ALA A 2 29.30 47.01 30.95
N SER A 3 28.53 46.61 29.94
CA SER A 3 27.25 47.25 29.63
C SER A 3 26.20 46.15 29.44
N ILE A 4 25.14 46.28 30.22
CA ILE A 4 24.07 45.32 30.48
C ILE A 4 22.75 46.00 30.10
N SER A 5 21.85 45.21 29.47
CA SER A 5 20.38 45.34 29.46
C SER A 5 19.73 46.41 28.56
N PRO A 6 18.39 46.32 28.23
CA PRO A 6 17.33 45.64 28.99
C PRO A 6 16.18 44.90 28.26
N CYS A 7 15.53 44.04 29.08
CA CYS A 7 14.10 43.79 29.27
C CYS A 7 13.19 43.36 28.09
N VAL A 8 12.52 42.21 28.27
CA VAL A 8 11.03 42.14 28.32
C VAL A 8 10.60 41.05 29.31
N HIS A 9 9.73 41.42 30.26
CA HIS A 9 8.96 40.53 31.14
C HIS A 9 7.79 39.90 30.38
N VAL A 10 7.50 38.61 30.56
CA VAL A 10 6.13 38.08 30.45
C VAL A 10 5.87 37.02 31.51
N ASN A 11 4.73 37.18 32.17
CA ASN A 11 4.16 36.44 33.29
C ASN A 11 3.96 34.94 33.01
N ALA A 12 4.25 34.10 34.00
CA ALA A 12 3.77 32.73 34.09
C ALA A 12 2.78 32.59 35.25
N ASN A 13 1.49 32.47 34.91
CA ASN A 13 0.44 31.99 35.81
C ASN A 13 -0.64 31.35 34.94
N ILE A 14 -0.90 30.05 35.13
CA ILE A 14 -2.10 29.23 34.82
C ILE A 14 -1.67 27.77 35.10
N ALA A 15 -1.90 27.21 36.29
CA ALA A 15 -3.14 26.60 36.80
C ALA A 15 -3.35 25.12 36.39
N ARG A 16 -3.38 24.26 37.43
CA ARG A 16 -4.15 23.00 37.61
C ARG A 16 -3.83 21.84 36.64
N GLY A 17 -3.33 20.67 37.02
CA GLY A 17 -3.40 19.98 38.31
C GLY A 17 -4.73 19.24 38.49
N ALA A 18 -4.87 18.03 37.91
CA ALA A 18 -5.48 16.84 38.52
C ALA A 18 -5.81 15.76 37.47
N THR A 19 -5.00 14.72 37.50
CA THR A 19 -5.16 13.42 36.84
C THR A 19 -6.30 12.61 37.46
N HIS A 20 -7.23 12.08 36.65
CA HIS A 20 -8.01 10.91 37.05
C HIS A 20 -8.64 10.21 35.84
N LEU A 21 -7.94 9.25 35.23
CA LEU A 21 -8.61 8.25 34.39
C LEU A 21 -8.07 6.84 34.68
N ARG A 22 -9.04 5.97 34.89
CA ARG A 22 -8.95 4.62 35.47
C ARG A 22 -8.20 3.67 34.55
N ARG A 23 -7.23 2.94 35.12
CA ARG A 23 -6.67 1.71 34.56
C ARG A 23 -7.75 0.64 34.50
N LEU A 24 -8.12 0.20 33.30
CA LEU A 24 -8.72 -1.12 33.11
C LEU A 24 -7.64 -2.09 32.63
N SER A 25 -7.16 -2.86 33.59
CA SER A 25 -6.28 -4.01 33.41
C SER A 25 -7.07 -5.15 32.78
N ARG A 26 -6.76 -5.52 31.53
CA ARG A 26 -7.17 -6.80 30.95
C ARG A 26 -6.01 -7.78 31.10
N ARG A 27 -6.11 -8.68 32.07
CA ARG A 27 -5.24 -9.84 32.21
C ARG A 27 -5.56 -10.85 31.11
N SER A 28 -4.51 -11.21 30.37
CA SER A 28 -4.39 -12.43 29.59
C SER A 28 -4.21 -13.60 30.57
N ASN A 29 -4.99 -14.67 30.39
CA ASN A 29 -4.73 -15.99 30.97
C ASN A 29 -4.96 -17.01 29.85
N TYR A 30 -3.87 -17.50 29.27
CA TYR A 30 -3.87 -18.78 28.57
C TYR A 30 -3.26 -19.79 29.54
N ASP A 31 -4.12 -20.71 29.97
CA ASP A 31 -3.76 -21.81 30.85
C ASP A 31 -2.87 -22.83 30.15
N VAL A 32 -1.84 -23.18 30.90
CA VAL A 32 -0.92 -24.29 30.71
C VAL A 32 -1.69 -25.61 30.83
N LEU A 33 -1.61 -26.47 29.83
CA LEU A 33 -1.88 -27.90 29.98
C LEU A 33 -0.66 -28.70 29.53
N THR A 34 0.12 -29.10 30.53
CA THR A 34 1.06 -30.20 30.46
C THR A 34 0.29 -31.51 30.33
N ARG A 35 0.59 -32.31 29.30
CA ARG A 35 0.31 -33.75 29.30
C ARG A 35 1.46 -34.53 28.70
N THR A 36 2.10 -35.24 29.61
CA THR A 36 3.03 -36.35 29.42
C THR A 36 2.45 -37.44 28.53
N GLY A 37 3.27 -38.01 27.64
CA GLY A 37 2.91 -39.21 26.90
C GLY A 37 4.00 -39.62 25.90
N THR A 38 4.98 -40.38 26.37
CA THR A 38 5.91 -41.14 25.53
C THR A 38 5.17 -42.28 24.82
N PRO A 39 5.42 -42.52 23.52
CA PRO A 39 5.11 -43.81 22.92
C PRO A 39 6.35 -44.53 22.40
N SER A 40 6.52 -45.76 22.92
CA SER A 40 7.43 -46.81 22.45
C SER A 40 7.34 -47.04 20.94
N ARG A 41 8.50 -47.01 20.27
CA ARG A 41 8.69 -47.48 18.89
C ARG A 41 8.52 -49.00 18.81
N ARG A 42 7.36 -49.47 18.33
CA ARG A 42 7.25 -50.80 17.71
C ARG A 42 7.54 -50.68 16.21
N ARG A 43 8.52 -51.48 15.76
CA ARG A 43 8.75 -51.80 14.35
C ARG A 43 7.53 -52.50 13.79
N PHE A 44 6.97 -51.99 12.70
CA PHE A 44 6.15 -52.75 11.76
C PHE A 44 6.65 -52.46 10.34
N LEU A 45 7.29 -53.48 9.77
CA LEU A 45 7.48 -53.60 8.33
C LEU A 45 6.11 -53.81 7.69
N SER A 46 5.74 -52.98 6.71
CA SER A 46 4.69 -53.33 5.75
C SER A 46 5.07 -52.87 4.35
N LYS A 47 5.03 -53.86 3.46
CA LYS A 47 5.21 -53.82 2.01
C LYS A 47 4.19 -52.87 1.36
N GLY A 48 4.67 -52.12 0.37
CA GLY A 48 4.04 -51.92 -0.93
C GLY A 48 2.62 -51.31 -0.99
N ARG A 49 2.54 -50.05 -1.39
CA ARG A 49 1.47 -49.60 -2.28
C ARG A 49 1.94 -48.45 -3.17
N GLN A 50 2.10 -48.79 -4.43
CA GLN A 50 2.35 -47.89 -5.54
C GLN A 50 1.09 -47.04 -5.76
N ILE A 51 1.18 -45.74 -5.50
CA ILE A 51 0.13 -44.78 -5.83
C ILE A 51 0.46 -44.24 -7.21
N ARG A 52 -0.40 -44.59 -8.16
CA ARG A 52 -0.38 -44.13 -9.54
C ARG A 52 -0.82 -42.67 -9.56
N GLU A 53 -0.16 -41.90 -10.40
CA GLU A 53 -0.56 -40.58 -10.86
C GLU A 53 -2.02 -40.59 -11.31
N GLY A 54 -2.73 -39.55 -10.90
CA GLY A 54 -4.08 -39.26 -11.32
C GLY A 54 -4.33 -37.81 -10.96
N ASP A 55 -4.08 -36.92 -11.92
CA ASP A 55 -4.38 -35.50 -11.85
C ASP A 55 -5.87 -35.30 -11.61
N ALA A 56 -6.24 -35.17 -10.34
CA ALA A 56 -7.52 -34.62 -9.94
C ALA A 56 -7.33 -33.11 -9.78
N VAL A 57 -7.50 -32.35 -10.86
CA VAL A 57 -7.93 -30.95 -10.76
C VAL A 57 -9.36 -30.99 -10.23
N ALA A 58 -9.48 -31.20 -8.92
CA ALA A 58 -10.74 -31.13 -8.21
C ALA A 58 -11.14 -29.65 -8.15
N GLY A 59 -11.87 -29.19 -9.15
CA GLY A 59 -12.62 -27.95 -9.06
C GLY A 59 -13.49 -27.99 -7.80
N SER A 60 -13.44 -26.93 -6.99
CA SER A 60 -14.22 -26.81 -5.76
C SER A 60 -15.71 -27.09 -6.04
N PRO A 61 -16.42 -27.87 -5.20
CA PRO A 61 -17.84 -28.19 -5.40
C PRO A 61 -18.77 -26.95 -5.38
N PHE A 62 -18.26 -25.79 -5.00
CA PHE A 62 -18.96 -24.51 -5.01
C PHE A 62 -18.75 -23.70 -6.30
N ASP A 63 -17.89 -24.15 -7.21
CA ASP A 63 -17.53 -23.39 -8.41
C ASP A 63 -18.72 -23.20 -9.38
N LYS A 64 -19.72 -24.09 -9.30
CA LYS A 64 -20.99 -23.97 -10.06
C LYS A 64 -21.95 -22.90 -9.51
N TYR A 65 -21.79 -22.49 -8.25
CA TYR A 65 -22.75 -21.62 -7.56
C TYR A 65 -22.17 -20.24 -7.20
N VAL A 66 -20.85 -20.08 -7.26
CA VAL A 66 -20.21 -18.78 -7.16
C VAL A 66 -20.07 -18.22 -8.58
N LYS A 67 -21.01 -17.36 -8.99
CA LYS A 67 -20.77 -16.47 -10.15
C LYS A 67 -19.58 -15.59 -9.80
N ARG A 68 -18.38 -15.99 -10.22
CA ARG A 68 -17.18 -15.16 -10.09
C ARG A 68 -17.48 -13.86 -10.84
N LYS A 69 -17.44 -12.71 -10.14
CA LYS A 69 -17.41 -11.43 -10.83
C LYS A 69 -16.23 -11.49 -11.79
N LYS A 70 -16.51 -11.37 -13.09
CA LYS A 70 -15.47 -11.32 -14.10
C LYS A 70 -14.62 -10.09 -13.80
N LEU A 71 -13.31 -10.26 -13.72
CA LEU A 71 -12.39 -9.14 -13.58
C LEU A 71 -12.51 -8.24 -14.82
N GLU A 72 -12.27 -6.95 -14.63
CA GLU A 72 -12.05 -6.03 -15.75
C GLU A 72 -10.79 -6.46 -16.51
N PRO A 73 -10.65 -6.11 -17.80
CA PRO A 73 -9.43 -6.43 -18.55
C PRO A 73 -8.16 -5.98 -17.81
N LEU A 74 -7.07 -6.73 -17.97
CA LEU A 74 -5.79 -6.48 -17.27
C LEU A 74 -5.29 -5.04 -17.48
N GLU A 75 -5.54 -4.48 -18.66
CA GLU A 75 -5.27 -3.10 -19.06
C GLU A 75 -5.87 -2.06 -18.11
N ALA A 76 -6.96 -2.37 -17.41
CA ALA A 76 -7.59 -1.45 -16.46
C ALA A 76 -6.80 -1.32 -15.14
N TYR A 77 -6.04 -2.36 -14.77
CA TYR A 77 -5.36 -2.41 -13.46
C TYR A 77 -3.91 -1.95 -13.52
N VAL A 78 -3.20 -2.24 -14.62
CA VAL A 78 -1.77 -1.96 -14.76
C VAL A 78 -1.42 -0.47 -14.60
N PRO A 79 -2.15 0.49 -15.22
CA PRO A 79 -1.87 1.92 -15.03
C PRO A 79 -1.96 2.35 -13.56
N ALA A 80 -2.94 1.83 -12.81
CA ALA A 80 -3.12 2.17 -11.40
C ALA A 80 -1.97 1.64 -10.51
N VAL A 81 -1.41 0.48 -10.85
CA VAL A 81 -0.22 -0.07 -10.17
C VAL A 81 1.01 0.79 -10.46
N LEU A 82 1.24 1.17 -11.73
CA LEU A 82 2.34 2.05 -12.12
C LEU A 82 2.23 3.42 -11.43
N LEU A 83 1.04 4.01 -11.41
CA LEU A 83 0.79 5.28 -10.71
C LEU A 83 1.05 5.18 -9.20
N SER A 84 0.81 4.03 -8.60
CA SER A 84 1.13 3.79 -7.19
C SER A 84 2.64 3.68 -6.94
N GLN A 85 3.42 3.08 -7.85
CA GLN A 85 4.89 3.10 -7.77
C GLN A 85 5.42 4.54 -7.79
N LEU A 86 4.91 5.36 -8.70
CA LEU A 86 5.25 6.77 -8.83
C LEU A 86 4.91 7.54 -7.53
N GLN A 87 3.73 7.29 -6.97
CA GLN A 87 3.31 7.87 -5.69
C GLN A 87 4.22 7.46 -4.52
N PHE A 88 4.75 6.24 -4.52
CA PHE A 88 5.69 5.77 -3.49
C PHE A 88 7.09 6.37 -3.65
N GLN A 89 7.54 6.63 -4.88
CA GLN A 89 8.76 7.40 -5.12
C GLN A 89 8.62 8.84 -4.63
N ASP A 90 7.46 9.47 -4.88
CA ASP A 90 7.19 10.82 -4.36
C ASP A 90 7.16 10.83 -2.82
N LEU A 91 6.63 9.76 -2.20
CA LEU A 91 6.70 9.57 -0.75
C LEU A 91 8.14 9.43 -0.26
N GLU A 92 8.98 8.66 -0.95
CA GLU A 92 10.39 8.54 -0.59
C GLU A 92 11.11 9.90 -0.61
N ASN A 93 10.88 10.68 -1.66
CA ASN A 93 11.43 12.04 -1.79
C ASN A 93 10.98 12.95 -0.64
N SER A 94 9.71 12.83 -0.20
CA SER A 94 9.20 13.61 0.93
C SER A 94 9.88 13.30 2.27
N LEU A 95 10.51 12.13 2.39
CA LEU A 95 11.26 11.70 3.58
C LEU A 95 12.71 12.21 3.58
N GLU A 96 13.21 12.80 2.50
CA GLU A 96 14.58 13.31 2.41
C GLU A 96 14.79 14.66 3.10
N VAL A 97 13.70 15.36 3.39
CA VAL A 97 13.73 16.66 4.05
C VAL A 97 14.14 16.50 5.52
N GLU A 98 14.90 17.46 6.06
CA GLU A 98 15.44 17.44 7.43
C GLU A 98 14.35 17.24 8.51
N ALA A 99 13.13 17.71 8.25
CA ALA A 99 11.95 17.48 9.08
C ALA A 99 10.78 16.95 8.22
N PRO A 100 10.65 15.63 8.05
CA PRO A 100 9.59 15.04 7.24
C PRO A 100 8.20 15.25 7.85
N GLN A 101 7.22 15.55 6.99
CA GLN A 101 5.81 15.65 7.38
C GLN A 101 5.16 14.27 7.36
N TYR A 102 5.29 13.53 8.47
CA TYR A 102 4.83 12.13 8.56
C TYR A 102 3.32 11.96 8.40
N ASP A 103 2.52 12.96 8.74
CA ASP A 103 1.07 12.98 8.52
C ASP A 103 0.71 13.07 7.03
N VAL A 104 1.44 13.89 6.26
CA VAL A 104 1.31 13.96 4.79
C VAL A 104 1.74 12.64 4.15
N CYS A 105 2.86 12.06 4.57
CA CYS A 105 3.30 10.75 4.10
C CYS A 105 2.24 9.66 4.32
N ARG A 106 1.59 9.64 5.49
CA ARG A 106 0.50 8.70 5.79
C ARG A 106 -0.77 8.96 5.00
N SER A 107 -1.02 10.22 4.64
CA SER A 107 -2.15 10.59 3.79
C SER A 107 -1.91 10.08 2.37
N LEU A 108 -0.70 10.21 1.84
CA LEU A 108 -0.30 9.65 0.53
C LEU A 108 -0.57 8.14 0.46
N LEU A 109 -0.23 7.36 1.49
CA LEU A 109 -0.52 5.91 1.51
C LEU A 109 -2.01 5.55 1.49
N ARG A 110 -2.92 6.51 1.73
CA ARG A 110 -4.36 6.29 1.87
C ARG A 110 -5.21 6.99 0.82
N SER A 111 -4.59 7.74 -0.09
CA SER A 111 -5.27 8.54 -1.11
C SER A 111 -4.74 8.24 -2.51
N GLY A 112 -5.47 8.67 -3.53
CA GLY A 112 -5.03 8.54 -4.92
C GLY A 112 -4.88 7.08 -5.36
N PRO A 113 -3.92 6.77 -6.24
CA PRO A 113 -3.65 5.41 -6.72
C PRO A 113 -3.45 4.39 -5.59
N ALA A 114 -2.69 4.75 -4.55
CA ALA A 114 -2.39 3.90 -3.40
C ALA A 114 -3.66 3.40 -2.65
N ALA A 115 -4.72 4.20 -2.61
CA ALA A 115 -5.98 3.83 -1.94
C ALA A 115 -6.64 2.59 -2.56
N SER A 116 -6.45 2.40 -3.86
CA SER A 116 -7.00 1.26 -4.63
C SER A 116 -5.98 0.15 -4.89
N LEU A 117 -4.71 0.36 -4.51
CA LEU A 117 -3.59 -0.51 -4.85
C LEU A 117 -3.85 -1.98 -4.51
N ARG A 118 -4.34 -2.27 -3.30
CA ARG A 118 -4.60 -3.64 -2.85
C ARG A 118 -5.54 -4.40 -3.78
N LEU A 119 -6.56 -3.73 -4.32
CA LEU A 119 -7.50 -4.34 -5.26
C LEU A 119 -6.81 -4.58 -6.61
N ASN A 120 -6.08 -3.58 -7.11
CA ASN A 120 -5.41 -3.64 -8.41
C ASN A 120 -4.32 -4.73 -8.45
N ILE A 121 -3.45 -4.80 -7.44
CA ILE A 121 -2.36 -5.80 -7.43
C ILE A 121 -2.89 -7.24 -7.27
N ARG A 122 -4.02 -7.42 -6.56
CA ARG A 122 -4.67 -8.73 -6.46
C ARG A 122 -5.30 -9.15 -7.78
N ALA A 123 -5.88 -8.21 -8.52
CA ALA A 123 -6.40 -8.50 -9.86
C ALA A 123 -5.25 -8.87 -10.82
N VAL A 124 -4.14 -8.12 -10.82
CA VAL A 124 -2.95 -8.46 -11.61
C VAL A 124 -2.40 -9.83 -11.23
N ALA A 125 -2.33 -10.15 -9.93
CA ALA A 125 -1.86 -11.46 -9.48
C ALA A 125 -2.80 -12.61 -9.88
N GLN A 126 -4.10 -12.36 -9.97
CA GLN A 126 -5.04 -13.36 -10.50
C GLN A 126 -4.78 -13.63 -11.98
N TYR A 127 -4.60 -12.60 -12.80
CA TYR A 127 -4.21 -12.76 -14.21
C TYR A 127 -2.89 -13.53 -14.36
N ALA A 128 -1.89 -13.18 -13.55
CA ALA A 128 -0.62 -13.89 -13.53
C ALA A 128 -0.77 -15.36 -13.09
N SER A 129 -1.72 -15.65 -12.20
CA SER A 129 -2.03 -17.02 -11.78
C SER A 129 -2.65 -17.85 -12.90
N ASP A 130 -3.55 -17.25 -13.67
CA ASP A 130 -4.16 -17.88 -14.83
C ASP A 130 -3.10 -18.18 -15.93
N ASP A 131 -2.05 -17.36 -16.01
CA ASP A 131 -0.87 -17.55 -16.88
C ASP A 131 0.24 -18.44 -16.28
N GLY A 132 -0.02 -19.11 -15.14
CA GLY A 132 0.92 -20.05 -14.51
C GLY A 132 2.05 -19.40 -13.68
N LYS A 133 2.04 -18.08 -13.50
CA LYS A 133 2.98 -17.30 -12.68
C LYS A 133 2.46 -16.96 -11.28
N GLY A 134 1.45 -17.69 -10.82
CA GLY A 134 0.67 -17.34 -9.61
C GLY A 134 1.48 -17.24 -8.33
N LYS A 135 2.45 -18.14 -8.11
CA LYS A 135 3.28 -18.10 -6.90
C LYS A 135 4.13 -16.84 -6.80
N VAL A 136 4.80 -16.47 -7.90
CA VAL A 136 5.63 -15.25 -7.94
C VAL A 136 4.75 -14.02 -7.71
N ALA A 137 3.57 -13.99 -8.32
CA ALA A 137 2.65 -12.88 -8.16
C ALA A 137 2.05 -12.79 -6.74
N SER A 138 1.67 -13.91 -6.12
CA SER A 138 1.17 -13.92 -4.74
C SER A 138 2.24 -13.49 -3.74
N ASP A 139 3.46 -14.02 -3.88
CA ASP A 139 4.58 -13.70 -3.00
C ASP A 139 4.92 -12.19 -3.11
N ALA A 140 4.90 -11.64 -4.32
CA ALA A 140 5.08 -10.20 -4.55
C ALA A 140 3.98 -9.35 -3.90
N VAL A 141 2.71 -9.76 -4.03
CA VAL A 141 1.58 -9.05 -3.38
C VAL A 141 1.73 -9.06 -1.87
N ASP A 142 2.07 -10.19 -1.27
CA ASP A 142 2.20 -10.33 0.18
C ASP A 142 3.39 -9.51 0.71
N GLN A 143 4.53 -9.53 0.01
CA GLN A 143 5.69 -8.70 0.34
C GLN A 143 5.36 -7.21 0.26
N CYS A 144 4.66 -6.78 -0.80
CA CYS A 144 4.26 -5.38 -0.99
C CYS A 144 3.35 -4.91 0.15
N LEU A 145 2.26 -5.63 0.42
CA LEU A 145 1.29 -5.24 1.45
C LEU A 145 1.92 -5.25 2.85
N SER A 146 2.72 -6.27 3.16
CA SER A 146 3.45 -6.36 4.44
C SER A 146 4.41 -5.17 4.63
N ALA A 147 5.17 -4.80 3.58
CA ALA A 147 6.07 -3.66 3.64
C ALA A 147 5.32 -2.32 3.83
N LEU A 148 4.16 -2.14 3.20
CA LEU A 148 3.34 -0.94 3.35
C LEU A 148 2.68 -0.84 4.74
N GLU A 149 2.25 -1.96 5.32
CA GLU A 149 1.72 -2.01 6.70
C GLU A 149 2.82 -1.67 7.73
N ASP A 150 4.02 -2.20 7.53
CA ASP A 150 5.20 -1.87 8.33
C ASP A 150 5.57 -0.39 8.20
N LEU A 151 5.56 0.16 6.97
CA LEU A 151 5.82 1.57 6.71
C LEU A 151 4.80 2.47 7.42
N ASP A 152 3.50 2.21 7.30
CA ASP A 152 2.48 3.01 7.98
C ASP A 152 2.64 2.98 9.51
N SER A 153 2.99 1.81 10.04
CA SER A 153 3.27 1.63 11.47
C SER A 153 4.46 2.49 11.90
N GLN A 154 5.53 2.54 11.11
CA GLN A 154 6.68 3.39 11.38
C GLN A 154 6.36 4.87 11.28
N LEU A 155 5.63 5.30 10.25
CA LEU A 155 5.18 6.68 10.09
C LEU A 155 4.31 7.14 11.27
N LEU A 156 3.41 6.26 11.76
CA LEU A 156 2.60 6.56 12.93
C LEU A 156 3.43 6.69 14.21
N ARG A 157 4.46 5.86 14.38
CA ARG A 157 5.41 5.96 15.51
C ARG A 157 6.21 7.26 15.44
N ALA A 158 6.69 7.63 14.25
CA ALA A 158 7.41 8.87 14.02
C ALA A 158 6.55 10.11 14.33
N LEU A 159 5.28 10.09 13.91
CA LEU A 159 4.30 11.14 14.24
C LEU A 159 4.09 11.29 15.75
N ARG A 160 4.22 10.19 16.50
CA ARG A 160 4.16 10.16 17.97
C ARG A 160 5.49 10.48 18.65
N LYS A 161 6.53 10.86 17.88
CA LYS A 161 7.89 11.18 18.35
C LYS A 161 8.56 10.01 19.07
N ASP A 162 8.28 8.78 18.62
CA ASP A 162 8.98 7.58 19.11
C ASP A 162 10.43 7.58 18.61
N PRO A 163 11.45 7.47 19.48
CA PRO A 163 12.86 7.46 19.09
C PRO A 163 13.27 6.24 18.25
N ASN A 164 12.47 5.17 18.25
CA ASN A 164 12.74 3.98 17.45
C ASN A 164 12.29 4.10 16.00
N ALA A 165 11.61 5.18 15.62
CA ALA A 165 11.20 5.43 14.25
C ALA A 165 12.35 6.08 13.47
N SER A 166 12.88 5.36 12.48
CA SER A 166 13.99 5.84 11.65
C SER A 166 13.53 6.08 10.22
N VAL A 167 13.89 7.23 9.65
CA VAL A 167 13.68 7.51 8.22
C VAL A 167 14.36 6.46 7.34
N LYS A 168 15.55 5.98 7.74
CA LYS A 168 16.28 4.94 7.02
C LYS A 168 15.48 3.65 6.92
N SER A 169 14.80 3.24 8.00
CA SER A 169 13.97 2.03 7.96
C SER A 169 12.71 2.24 7.12
N MET A 170 12.14 3.44 7.11
CA MET A 170 10.98 3.77 6.28
C MET A 170 11.33 3.67 4.79
N LYS A 171 12.46 4.28 4.38
CA LYS A 171 12.97 4.17 3.00
C LYS A 171 13.18 2.72 2.58
N ALA A 172 13.83 1.92 3.42
CA ALA A 172 14.01 0.50 3.15
C ALA A 172 12.68 -0.26 2.97
N LYS A 173 11.60 0.15 3.64
CA LYS A 173 10.26 -0.45 3.42
C LYS A 173 9.63 0.01 2.10
N ILE A 174 9.88 1.25 1.69
CA ILE A 174 9.47 1.73 0.36
C ILE A 174 10.20 0.95 -0.73
N ASP A 175 11.51 0.75 -0.61
CA ASP A 175 12.32 -0.03 -1.56
C ASP A 175 11.79 -1.46 -1.72
N VAL A 176 11.46 -2.12 -0.60
CA VAL A 176 10.86 -3.47 -0.62
C VAL A 176 9.50 -3.45 -1.32
N ALA A 177 8.66 -2.44 -1.06
CA ALA A 177 7.36 -2.32 -1.70
C ALA A 177 7.51 -2.08 -3.22
N LEU A 178 8.42 -1.20 -3.64
CA LEU A 178 8.70 -0.91 -5.05
C LEU A 178 9.23 -2.15 -5.78
N GLY A 179 10.22 -2.84 -5.20
CA GLY A 179 10.77 -4.07 -5.78
C GLY A 179 9.76 -5.21 -5.87
N ALA A 180 8.84 -5.30 -4.91
CA ALA A 180 7.72 -6.23 -4.97
C ALA A 180 6.73 -5.89 -6.10
N LEU A 181 6.41 -4.60 -6.29
CA LEU A 181 5.58 -4.15 -7.41
C LEU A 181 6.25 -4.42 -8.77
N ASP A 182 7.56 -4.21 -8.90
CA ASP A 182 8.29 -4.54 -10.12
C ASP A 182 8.26 -6.04 -10.42
N SER A 183 8.46 -6.87 -9.39
CA SER A 183 8.37 -8.32 -9.50
C SER A 183 6.98 -8.78 -9.96
N LEU A 184 5.93 -8.12 -9.49
CA LEU A 184 4.56 -8.36 -9.95
C LEU A 184 4.38 -7.92 -11.40
N LEU A 185 4.85 -6.73 -11.79
CA LEU A 185 4.69 -6.22 -13.15
C LEU A 185 5.46 -7.05 -14.20
N GLN A 186 6.55 -7.71 -13.82
CA GLN A 186 7.25 -8.67 -14.69
C GLN A 186 6.40 -9.89 -15.06
N THR A 187 5.33 -10.17 -14.31
CA THR A 187 4.40 -11.27 -14.64
C THR A 187 3.46 -10.90 -15.79
N VAL A 188 3.21 -9.61 -16.00
CA VAL A 188 2.30 -9.04 -17.01
C VAL A 188 2.90 -9.14 -18.41
N PRO A 189 2.09 -9.40 -19.46
CA PRO A 189 2.56 -9.35 -20.84
C PRO A 189 3.16 -7.98 -21.21
N PRO A 190 4.29 -7.93 -21.95
CA PRO A 190 5.01 -6.68 -22.23
C PRO A 190 4.16 -5.69 -23.03
N THR A 191 3.27 -6.17 -23.91
CA THR A 191 2.36 -5.34 -24.71
C THR A 191 1.35 -4.57 -23.87
N VAL A 192 0.88 -5.17 -22.77
CA VAL A 192 -0.05 -4.55 -21.82
C VAL A 192 0.71 -3.60 -20.90
N LEU A 193 1.91 -4.00 -20.46
CA LEU A 193 2.77 -3.17 -19.62
C LEU A 193 3.14 -1.86 -20.32
N GLU A 194 3.53 -1.90 -21.59
CA GLU A 194 3.88 -0.71 -22.38
C GLU A 194 2.71 0.26 -22.52
N LYS A 195 1.52 -0.24 -22.87
CA LYS A 195 0.29 0.57 -22.90
C LYS A 195 -0.01 1.18 -21.54
N GLY A 196 0.19 0.41 -20.46
CA GLY A 196 0.00 0.86 -19.10
C GLY A 196 0.93 2.02 -18.74
N ARG A 197 2.19 1.99 -19.18
CA ARG A 197 3.16 3.09 -19.00
C ARG A 197 2.68 4.36 -19.69
N VAL A 198 2.32 4.28 -20.97
CA VAL A 198 1.78 5.42 -21.71
C VAL A 198 0.58 6.04 -21.00
N ILE A 199 -0.36 5.23 -20.52
CA ILE A 199 -1.53 5.73 -19.78
C ILE A 199 -1.09 6.39 -18.47
N ALA A 200 -0.22 5.76 -17.69
CA ALA A 200 0.25 6.31 -16.42
C ALA A 200 1.01 7.65 -16.62
N ASP A 201 1.80 7.76 -17.68
CA ASP A 201 2.53 8.97 -18.02
C ASP A 201 1.58 10.13 -18.35
N ILE A 202 0.49 9.88 -19.10
CA ILE A 202 -0.56 10.88 -19.36
C ILE A 202 -1.18 11.43 -18.08
N TYR A 203 -1.34 10.59 -17.04
CA TYR A 203 -1.87 11.04 -15.75
C TYR A 203 -0.83 11.85 -14.93
N ARG A 204 0.48 11.59 -15.11
CA ARG A 204 1.55 12.28 -14.36
C ARG A 204 1.93 13.61 -14.98
N THR A 205 2.05 13.66 -16.30
CA THR A 205 2.15 14.89 -17.06
C THR A 205 0.79 15.11 -17.69
N PRO A 206 -0.12 15.90 -17.06
CA PRO A 206 -1.24 16.41 -17.81
C PRO A 206 -0.61 17.27 -18.90
N THR A 207 -0.43 16.68 -20.08
CA THR A 207 -0.29 17.44 -21.31
C THR A 207 -1.54 18.30 -21.29
N THR A 208 -1.41 19.56 -20.88
CA THR A 208 -2.22 20.62 -21.49
C THR A 208 -2.15 20.27 -22.95
N PRO A 209 -3.25 19.83 -23.60
CA PRO A 209 -3.20 19.75 -25.03
C PRO A 209 -2.66 21.11 -25.46
N GLU A 210 -1.60 21.09 -26.25
CA GLU A 210 -1.25 22.19 -27.13
C GLU A 210 -2.46 22.36 -28.06
N VAL A 211 -3.57 22.86 -27.51
CA VAL A 211 -4.44 23.74 -28.24
C VAL A 211 -3.59 24.98 -28.32
N GLU A 212 -2.84 25.03 -29.42
CA GLU A 212 -2.50 26.27 -30.09
C GLU A 212 -3.46 27.36 -29.62
N SER A 213 -2.89 28.40 -29.06
CA SER A 213 -3.48 29.72 -28.93
C SER A 213 -4.46 30.04 -30.08
N ARG A 214 -5.71 29.65 -29.90
CA ARG A 214 -6.89 30.23 -30.55
C ARG A 214 -7.78 30.71 -29.43
N SER A 215 -7.28 31.73 -28.74
CA SER A 215 -8.08 32.55 -27.86
C SER A 215 -9.31 33.06 -28.63
N GLU A 216 -10.47 32.77 -28.05
CA GLU A 216 -11.66 33.62 -28.02
C GLU A 216 -12.40 33.84 -29.35
N GLU A 217 -13.23 32.86 -29.71
CA GLU A 217 -14.57 33.19 -30.22
C GLU A 217 -15.58 32.42 -29.37
N LEU A 218 -15.94 33.01 -28.23
CA LEU A 218 -17.05 32.54 -27.42
C LEU A 218 -18.32 32.57 -28.28
N ASP A 219 -19.04 31.44 -28.28
CA ASP A 219 -20.35 31.26 -28.89
C ASP A 219 -21.28 32.44 -28.52
N PRO A 220 -21.91 33.14 -29.48
CA PRO A 220 -22.77 34.30 -29.21
C PRO A 220 -23.85 34.03 -28.16
N ASP A 221 -24.30 32.79 -28.01
CA ASP A 221 -25.32 32.39 -27.05
C ASP A 221 -24.82 32.45 -25.59
N LEU A 222 -23.53 32.18 -25.35
CA LEU A 222 -22.94 32.28 -24.00
C LEU A 222 -22.74 33.74 -23.57
N LYS A 223 -22.43 34.64 -24.51
CA LYS A 223 -22.34 36.08 -24.24
C LYS A 223 -23.69 36.70 -23.87
N GLN A 224 -24.78 36.19 -24.44
CA GLN A 224 -26.14 36.66 -24.11
C GLN A 224 -26.54 36.29 -22.68
N LEU A 225 -26.08 35.14 -22.16
CA LEU A 225 -26.40 34.69 -20.80
C LEU A 225 -25.64 35.49 -19.74
N GLU A 226 -24.42 35.93 -20.02
CA GLU A 226 -23.63 36.76 -19.10
C GLU A 226 -24.21 38.18 -18.96
N ALA A 227 -24.90 38.68 -20.00
CA ALA A 227 -25.57 39.98 -19.98
C ALA A 227 -26.89 40.02 -19.19
N ILE A 228 -27.39 38.86 -18.72
CA ILE A 228 -28.66 38.73 -17.99
C ILE A 228 -28.44 38.57 -16.46
N LEU A 229 -27.20 38.32 -16.03
CA LEU A 229 -26.80 38.28 -14.60
C LEU A 229 -26.36 39.66 -14.11
#